data_AF-A0A8T3C7Y3-F1
#
_entry.id   AF-A0A8T3C7Y3-F1
#
_cell.length_a   1.000
_cell.length_b   1.000
_cell.length_c   1.000
_cell.angle_alpha   90.00
_cell.angle_beta   90.00
_cell.angle_gamma   90.00
#
_symmetry.space_group_name_H-M   'P 1'
#
loop_
_entity.id
_entity.type
_entity.pdbx_description
1 polymer ?
#
loop_
_entity_poly.entity_id
_entity_poly.type
_entity_poly.pdbx_seq_one_letter_code
_entity_poly.pdbx_strand_id
1 'polypeptide(L)'
;MAVTAHYIDSQWKLQKRVLSFLHLPPPHTATEIVDTFYKALCEWGVEDKVFTISIDNASNNDRAMKPLKDSFRVKKKLFFGGRLFHVRCCAHILNLMVKDGIKSVENIINKIRDTVSFVNASEARLVRFSEVVQQLQLPTKKLVMDCPTRWNSTYPMLTVALRLREAFFSYNEREVAYVACPTEEE
;
A
#
# COMPACT_ATOMS: atom_id res chain seq x y z
N MET A 1 -7.87 3.44 -13.06
CA MET A 1 -7.70 1.98 -13.05
C MET A 1 -6.57 1.57 -13.98
N ALA A 2 -5.67 0.69 -13.56
CA ALA A 2 -4.65 0.12 -14.44
C ALA A 2 -4.97 -1.35 -14.72
N VAL A 3 -4.92 -1.78 -15.98
CA VAL A 3 -5.19 -3.16 -16.39
C VAL A 3 -3.88 -3.79 -16.85
N THR A 4 -3.49 -4.90 -16.23
CA THR A 4 -2.28 -5.65 -16.59
C THR A 4 -2.65 -7.09 -16.91
N ALA A 5 -2.29 -7.53 -18.11
CA ALA A 5 -2.43 -8.92 -18.53
C ALA A 5 -1.20 -9.73 -18.12
N HIS A 6 -1.45 -10.94 -17.63
CA HIS A 6 -0.45 -11.96 -17.39
C HIS A 6 -0.86 -13.23 -18.14
N TYR A 7 0.07 -13.81 -18.90
CA TYR A 7 -0.18 -15.03 -19.68
C TYR A 7 1.11 -15.81 -19.90
N ILE A 8 1.00 -17.08 -20.28
CA ILE A 8 2.13 -17.93 -20.67
C ILE A 8 2.17 -17.97 -22.20
N ASP A 9 3.32 -17.68 -22.80
CA ASP A 9 3.49 -17.73 -24.25
C ASP A 9 3.83 -19.15 -24.78
N SER A 10 4.01 -19.27 -26.09
CA SER A 10 4.37 -20.54 -26.73
C SER A 10 5.74 -21.09 -26.33
N GLN A 11 6.60 -20.27 -25.72
CA GLN A 11 7.89 -20.67 -25.18
C GLN A 11 7.82 -21.02 -23.69
N TRP A 12 6.61 -21.15 -23.13
CA TRP A 12 6.39 -21.41 -21.70
C TRP A 12 6.93 -20.31 -20.77
N LYS A 13 7.04 -19.07 -21.27
CA LYS A 13 7.49 -17.94 -20.47
C LYS A 13 6.30 -17.12 -19.98
N LEU A 14 6.37 -16.72 -18.71
CA LEU A 14 5.40 -15.79 -18.12
C LEU A 14 5.62 -14.40 -18.72
N GLN A 15 4.58 -13.88 -19.37
CA GLN A 15 4.52 -12.54 -19.90
C GLN A 15 3.70 -11.64 -18.99
N LYS A 16 4.14 -10.40 -18.85
CA LYS A 16 3.43 -9.31 -18.18
C LYS A 16 3.33 -8.13 -19.13
N ARG A 17 2.11 -7.64 -19.40
CA ARG A 17 1.88 -6.48 -20.27
C ARG A 17 0.86 -5.55 -19.63
N VAL A 18 1.20 -4.28 -19.53
CA VAL A 18 0.22 -3.24 -19.17
C VAL A 18 -0.63 -3.01 -20.42
N LEU A 19 -1.94 -3.25 -20.31
CA LEU A 19 -2.87 -3.07 -21.42
C LEU A 19 -3.31 -1.61 -21.51
N SER A 20 -3.80 -1.06 -20.40
CA SER A 20 -4.40 0.28 -20.38
C SER A 20 -4.27 0.95 -19.02
N PHE A 21 -4.14 2.28 -19.04
CA PHE A 21 -4.40 3.17 -17.92
C PHE A 21 -5.71 3.92 -18.19
N LEU A 22 -6.74 3.58 -17.45
CA LEU A 22 -8.09 4.05 -17.67
C LEU A 22 -8.43 5.08 -16.59
N HIS A 23 -8.81 6.27 -17.00
CA HIS A 23 -9.38 7.24 -16.07
C HIS A 23 -10.78 6.79 -15.68
N LEU A 24 -11.02 6.64 -14.39
CA LEU A 24 -12.34 6.33 -13.84
C LEU A 24 -12.68 7.49 -12.92
N PRO A 25 -13.62 8.39 -13.25
CA PRO A 25 -14.01 9.46 -12.36
C PRO A 25 -14.84 8.91 -11.16
N PRO A 26 -14.90 9.63 -10.02
CA PRO A 26 -15.83 9.30 -8.94
C PRO A 26 -17.27 9.28 -9.46
N PRO A 27 -18.14 8.38 -8.97
CA PRO A 27 -18.04 7.66 -7.69
C PRO A 27 -17.46 6.23 -7.77
N HIS A 28 -16.83 5.83 -8.89
CA HIS A 28 -16.22 4.50 -9.06
C HIS A 28 -17.18 3.34 -8.73
N THR A 29 -18.40 3.39 -9.28
CA THR A 29 -19.40 2.33 -9.04
C THR A 29 -18.93 1.00 -9.61
N ALA A 30 -19.52 -0.09 -9.12
CA ALA A 30 -19.25 -1.43 -9.67
C ALA A 30 -19.48 -1.47 -11.20
N THR A 31 -20.56 -0.85 -11.69
CA THR A 31 -20.90 -0.79 -13.12
C THR A 31 -19.83 -0.06 -13.93
N GLU A 32 -19.43 1.13 -13.47
CA GLU A 32 -18.36 1.94 -14.09
C GLU A 32 -17.05 1.15 -14.21
N ILE A 33 -16.69 0.41 -13.16
CA ILE A 33 -15.49 -0.45 -13.15
C ILE A 33 -15.62 -1.57 -14.18
N VAL A 34 -16.77 -2.26 -14.22
CA VAL A 34 -17.04 -3.34 -15.17
C VAL A 34 -16.94 -2.84 -16.61
N ASP A 35 -17.65 -1.77 -16.94
CA ASP A 35 -17.75 -1.26 -18.31
C ASP A 35 -16.39 -0.78 -18.80
N THR A 36 -15.66 -0.05 -17.96
CA THR A 36 -14.33 0.46 -18.27
C THR A 36 -13.32 -0.68 -18.45
N PHE A 37 -13.35 -1.68 -17.57
CA PHE A 37 -12.49 -2.86 -17.67
C PHE A 37 -12.80 -3.67 -18.93
N TYR A 38 -14.08 -3.94 -19.18
CA TYR A 38 -14.53 -4.74 -20.31
C TYR A 38 -14.20 -4.06 -21.65
N LYS A 39 -14.40 -2.73 -21.74
CA LYS A 39 -13.99 -1.93 -22.90
C LYS A 39 -12.51 -2.10 -23.22
N ALA A 40 -11.63 -2.02 -22.21
CA ALA A 40 -10.20 -2.21 -22.40
C ALA A 40 -9.85 -3.62 -22.92
N LEU A 41 -10.57 -4.65 -22.49
CA LEU A 41 -10.36 -6.00 -23.04
C LEU A 41 -10.75 -6.10 -24.52
N CYS A 42 -11.88 -5.50 -24.90
CA CYS A 42 -12.35 -5.45 -26.29
C CYS A 42 -11.40 -4.67 -27.20
N GLU A 43 -10.87 -3.54 -26.73
CA GLU A 43 -9.89 -2.73 -27.48
C GLU A 43 -8.63 -3.54 -27.84
N TRP A 44 -8.25 -4.48 -26.97
CA TRP A 44 -7.13 -5.39 -27.20
C TRP A 44 -7.51 -6.72 -27.87
N GLY A 45 -8.80 -7.00 -28.10
CA GLY A 45 -9.28 -8.27 -28.65
C GLY A 45 -8.99 -9.48 -27.77
N VAL A 46 -8.98 -9.29 -26.45
CA VAL A 46 -8.66 -10.32 -25.44
C VAL A 46 -9.81 -10.61 -24.49
N GLU A 47 -10.98 -10.03 -24.72
CA GLU A 47 -12.19 -10.22 -23.91
C GLU A 47 -12.59 -11.70 -23.78
N ASP A 48 -12.32 -12.51 -24.80
CA ASP A 48 -12.61 -13.95 -24.81
C ASP A 48 -11.49 -14.82 -24.22
N LYS A 49 -10.38 -14.21 -23.80
CA LYS A 49 -9.17 -14.91 -23.33
C LYS A 49 -8.95 -14.75 -21.82
N VAL A 50 -9.89 -14.14 -21.10
CA VAL A 50 -9.77 -13.93 -19.65
C VAL A 50 -10.09 -15.21 -18.91
N PHE A 51 -9.10 -15.71 -18.17
CA PHE A 51 -9.25 -16.87 -17.29
C PHE A 51 -9.56 -16.46 -15.84
N THR A 52 -8.76 -15.53 -15.30
CA THR A 52 -8.83 -15.04 -13.92
C THR A 52 -8.62 -13.54 -13.90
N ILE A 53 -9.31 -12.86 -12.99
CA ILE A 53 -9.15 -11.45 -12.66
C ILE A 53 -8.66 -11.36 -11.21
N SER A 54 -7.59 -10.59 -10.99
CA SER A 54 -7.07 -10.26 -9.66
C SER A 54 -7.24 -8.78 -9.38
N ILE A 55 -7.94 -8.44 -8.30
CA ILE A 55 -8.19 -7.06 -7.83
C ILE A 55 -8.03 -6.97 -6.31
N ASP A 56 -7.92 -5.76 -5.79
CA ASP A 56 -7.91 -5.54 -4.34
C ASP A 56 -9.30 -5.83 -3.72
N ASN A 57 -9.35 -5.89 -2.40
CA ASN A 57 -10.57 -6.28 -1.68
C ASN A 57 -11.50 -5.08 -1.41
N ALA A 58 -11.44 -4.02 -2.22
CA ALA A 58 -12.37 -2.91 -2.08
C ALA A 58 -13.82 -3.37 -2.38
N SER A 59 -14.79 -2.84 -1.65
CA SER A 59 -16.20 -3.26 -1.76
C SER A 59 -16.78 -3.09 -3.16
N ASN A 60 -16.41 -2.03 -3.87
CA ASN A 60 -16.87 -1.79 -5.25
C ASN A 60 -16.26 -2.80 -6.24
N ASN A 61 -15.01 -3.22 -6.02
CA ASN A 61 -14.33 -4.24 -6.81
C ASN A 61 -14.99 -5.61 -6.61
N ASP A 62 -15.26 -6.00 -5.36
CA ASP A 62 -15.99 -7.22 -5.04
C ASP A 62 -17.39 -7.23 -5.68
N ARG A 63 -18.11 -6.09 -5.65
CA ARG A 63 -19.43 -5.94 -6.29
C ARG A 63 -19.35 -6.02 -7.82
N ALA A 64 -18.28 -5.55 -8.44
CA ALA A 64 -18.08 -5.59 -9.90
C ALA A 64 -17.84 -7.01 -10.44
N MET A 65 -17.37 -7.94 -9.61
CA MET A 65 -17.04 -9.30 -10.06
C MET A 65 -18.25 -10.14 -10.43
N LYS A 66 -19.39 -9.93 -9.76
CA LYS A 66 -20.63 -10.65 -10.08
C LYS A 66 -21.13 -10.34 -11.50
N PRO A 67 -21.38 -9.07 -11.89
CA PRO A 67 -21.81 -8.74 -13.24
C PRO A 67 -20.77 -9.13 -14.31
N LEU A 68 -19.47 -8.99 -14.04
CA LEU A 68 -18.44 -9.49 -14.96
C LEU A 68 -18.56 -11.01 -15.15
N LYS A 69 -18.62 -11.77 -14.06
CA LYS A 69 -18.75 -13.24 -14.13
C LYS A 69 -20.01 -13.65 -14.88
N ASP A 70 -21.12 -12.94 -14.68
CA ASP A 70 -22.39 -13.19 -15.37
C ASP A 70 -22.26 -12.92 -16.88
N SER A 71 -21.64 -11.82 -17.31
CA SER A 71 -21.38 -11.50 -18.72
C SER A 71 -20.53 -12.57 -19.41
N PHE A 72 -19.47 -13.04 -18.75
CA PHE A 72 -18.61 -14.12 -19.26
C PHE A 72 -19.34 -15.47 -19.29
N ARG A 73 -20.26 -15.71 -18.36
CA ARG A 73 -21.10 -16.92 -18.33
C ARG A 73 -22.00 -17.00 -19.54
N VAL A 74 -22.70 -15.90 -19.86
CA VAL A 74 -23.61 -15.82 -21.01
C VAL A 74 -22.88 -16.11 -22.32
N LYS A 75 -21.63 -15.63 -22.44
CA LYS A 75 -20.78 -15.87 -23.61
C LYS A 75 -20.16 -17.27 -23.66
N LYS A 76 -20.40 -18.12 -22.66
CA LYS A 76 -19.76 -19.44 -22.47
C LYS A 76 -18.23 -19.36 -22.43
N LYS A 77 -17.69 -18.28 -21.85
CA LYS A 77 -16.25 -17.99 -21.73
C LYS A 77 -15.70 -18.19 -20.31
N LEU A 78 -16.50 -18.76 -19.40
CA LEU A 78 -16.04 -19.10 -18.06
C LEU A 78 -15.29 -20.43 -18.03
N PHE A 79 -13.97 -20.35 -17.98
CA PHE A 79 -13.13 -21.52 -17.72
C PHE A 79 -13.43 -22.11 -16.33
N PHE A 80 -13.42 -23.45 -16.23
CA PHE A 80 -13.74 -24.20 -15.00
C PHE A 80 -15.02 -23.74 -14.29
N GLY A 81 -16.05 -23.35 -15.06
CA GLY A 81 -17.31 -22.82 -14.50
C GLY A 81 -17.15 -21.52 -13.71
N GLY A 82 -16.03 -20.82 -13.90
CA GLY A 82 -15.71 -19.57 -13.21
C GLY A 82 -15.35 -19.72 -11.74
N ARG A 83 -14.95 -20.92 -11.29
CA ARG A 83 -14.48 -21.15 -9.91
C ARG A 83 -13.23 -20.32 -9.57
N LEU A 84 -12.37 -20.07 -10.56
CA LEU A 84 -11.14 -19.29 -10.43
C LEU A 84 -11.23 -17.90 -11.09
N PHE A 85 -12.45 -17.42 -11.38
CA PHE A 85 -12.62 -16.18 -12.14
C PHE A 85 -12.18 -14.94 -11.36
N HIS A 86 -12.33 -14.95 -10.03
CA HIS A 86 -11.94 -13.84 -9.16
C HIS A 86 -10.96 -14.35 -8.10
N VAL A 87 -9.78 -13.73 -8.05
CA VAL A 87 -8.78 -13.95 -7.02
C VAL A 87 -8.52 -12.64 -6.29
N ARG A 88 -8.62 -12.66 -4.97
CA ARG A 88 -8.33 -11.48 -4.14
C ARG A 88 -6.82 -11.23 -4.07
N CYS A 89 -6.44 -9.96 -4.05
CA CYS A 89 -5.04 -9.58 -3.96
C CYS A 89 -4.41 -10.01 -2.63
N CYS A 90 -3.49 -10.97 -2.67
CA CYS A 90 -2.78 -11.46 -1.47
C CYS A 90 -2.00 -10.35 -0.76
N ALA A 91 -1.39 -9.42 -1.50
CA ALA A 91 -0.68 -8.29 -0.91
C ALA A 91 -1.64 -7.35 -0.14
N HIS A 92 -2.88 -7.21 -0.61
CA HIS A 92 -3.90 -6.44 0.11
C HIS A 92 -4.38 -7.17 1.37
N ILE A 93 -4.56 -8.50 1.30
CA ILE A 93 -4.88 -9.32 2.48
C ILE A 93 -3.79 -9.21 3.54
N LEU A 94 -2.52 -9.36 3.16
CA LEU A 94 -1.38 -9.15 4.06
C LEU A 94 -1.38 -7.75 4.65
N ASN A 95 -1.69 -6.72 3.84
CA ASN A 95 -1.81 -5.35 4.33
C ASN A 95 -2.87 -5.21 5.42
N LEU A 96 -4.03 -5.85 5.26
CA LEU A 96 -5.09 -5.85 6.26
C LEU A 96 -4.67 -6.58 7.55
N MET A 97 -4.03 -7.75 7.42
CA MET A 97 -3.55 -8.52 8.57
C MET A 97 -2.52 -7.73 9.39
N VAL A 98 -1.53 -7.13 8.72
CA VAL A 98 -0.48 -6.34 9.38
C VAL A 98 -1.09 -5.10 10.05
N LYS A 99 -2.01 -4.40 9.37
CA LYS A 99 -2.71 -3.25 9.95
C LYS A 99 -3.48 -3.63 11.20
N ASP A 100 -4.16 -4.77 11.19
CA ASP A 100 -4.92 -5.23 12.34
C ASP A 100 -4.01 -5.55 13.53
N GLY A 101 -2.88 -6.25 13.29
CA GLY A 101 -1.87 -6.50 14.33
C GLY A 101 -1.25 -5.22 14.88
N ILE A 102 -0.99 -4.24 14.02
CA ILE A 102 -0.43 -2.93 14.38
C ILE A 102 -1.34 -2.13 15.32
N LYS A 103 -2.66 -2.30 15.28
CA LYS A 103 -3.60 -1.57 16.16
C LYS A 103 -3.27 -1.73 17.64
N SER A 104 -2.73 -2.88 18.04
CA SER A 104 -2.32 -3.15 19.42
C SER A 104 -1.27 -2.17 19.96
N VAL A 105 -0.47 -1.57 19.08
CA VAL A 105 0.61 -0.62 19.39
C VAL A 105 0.44 0.71 18.66
N GLU A 106 -0.80 1.03 18.27
CA GLU A 106 -1.12 2.23 17.49
C GLU A 106 -0.71 3.53 18.22
N ASN A 107 -0.85 3.56 19.54
CA ASN A 107 -0.47 4.70 20.37
C ASN A 107 1.03 5.02 20.23
N ILE A 108 1.89 3.99 20.34
CA ILE A 108 3.35 4.11 20.20
C ILE A 108 3.69 4.56 18.77
N ILE A 109 3.05 3.97 17.76
CA ILE A 109 3.27 4.33 16.36
C ILE A 109 2.89 5.78 16.10
N ASN A 110 1.75 6.25 16.62
CA ASN A 110 1.34 7.64 16.46
C ASN A 110 2.32 8.61 17.15
N LYS A 111 2.82 8.26 18.33
CA LYS A 111 3.85 9.06 19.02
C LYS A 111 5.16 9.14 18.25
N ILE A 112 5.60 8.03 17.63
CA ILE A 112 6.75 8.02 16.73
C ILE A 112 6.47 8.84 15.47
N ARG A 113 5.24 8.78 14.93
CA ARG A 113 4.85 9.62 13.78
C ARG A 113 4.93 11.10 14.14
N ASP A 114 4.43 11.49 15.30
CA ASP A 114 4.48 12.87 15.79
C ASP A 114 5.93 13.33 15.99
N THR A 115 6.80 12.47 16.51
CA THR A 115 8.24 12.73 16.61
C THR A 115 8.89 12.97 15.25
N VAL A 116 8.68 12.06 14.29
CA VAL A 116 9.26 12.18 12.95
C VAL A 116 8.71 13.41 12.24
N SER A 117 7.41 13.68 12.38
CA SER A 117 6.75 14.87 11.84
C SER A 117 7.33 16.14 12.43
N PHE A 118 7.51 16.20 13.75
CA PHE A 118 8.05 17.36 14.45
C PHE A 118 9.47 17.70 13.98
N VAL A 119 10.35 16.70 13.92
CA VAL A 119 11.75 16.87 13.49
C VAL A 119 11.82 17.27 12.02
N ASN A 120 11.02 16.62 11.16
CA ASN A 120 10.99 16.90 9.72
C ASN A 120 10.25 18.21 9.36
N ALA A 121 9.56 18.85 10.31
CA ALA A 121 8.74 20.03 10.04
C ALA A 121 9.55 21.26 9.59
N SER A 122 10.84 21.33 9.92
CA SER A 122 11.70 22.42 9.45
C SER A 122 13.17 22.00 9.33
N GLU A 123 13.89 22.65 8.42
CA GLU A 123 15.32 22.44 8.23
C GLU A 123 16.12 22.75 9.52
N ALA A 124 15.73 23.81 10.24
CA ALA A 124 16.36 24.16 11.52
C ALA A 124 16.19 23.07 12.59
N ARG A 125 15.07 22.33 12.60
CA ARG A 125 14.88 21.19 13.52
C ARG A 125 15.70 19.98 13.07
N LEU A 126 15.73 19.69 11.78
CA LEU A 126 16.56 18.63 11.19
C LEU A 126 18.04 18.82 11.50
N VAL A 127 18.57 20.03 11.34
CA VAL A 127 19.99 20.34 11.64
C VAL A 127 20.28 20.10 13.11
N ARG A 128 19.49 20.69 14.02
CA ARG A 128 19.67 20.51 15.48
C ARG A 128 19.55 19.06 15.92
N PHE A 129 18.61 18.30 15.35
CA PHE A 129 18.50 16.86 15.62
C PHE A 129 19.72 16.10 15.10
N SER A 130 20.21 16.45 13.90
CA SER A 130 21.41 15.81 13.32
C SER A 130 22.66 16.08 14.14
N GLU A 131 22.80 17.28 14.73
CA GLU A 131 23.88 17.60 15.68
C GLU A 131 23.82 16.70 16.92
N VAL A 132 22.64 16.45 17.48
CA VAL A 132 22.45 15.52 18.61
C VAL A 132 22.86 14.10 18.21
N VAL A 133 22.42 13.62 17.04
CA VAL A 133 22.79 12.30 16.51
C VAL A 133 24.31 12.15 16.36
N GLN A 134 24.99 13.19 15.87
CA GLN A 134 26.45 13.21 15.72
C GLN A 134 27.18 13.24 17.07
N GLN A 135 26.70 14.05 18.03
CA GLN A 135 27.28 14.13 19.37
C GLN A 135 27.22 12.79 20.11
N LEU A 136 26.12 12.05 19.94
CA LEU A 136 25.93 10.71 20.49
C LEU A 136 26.62 9.61 19.65
N GLN A 137 27.30 9.97 18.56
CA GLN A 137 27.98 9.04 17.64
C GLN A 137 27.04 7.93 17.09
N LEU A 138 25.76 8.26 16.93
CA LEU A 138 24.77 7.33 16.42
C LEU A 138 24.80 7.25 14.89
N PRO A 139 24.33 6.14 14.28
CA PRO A 139 24.32 6.00 12.83
C PRO A 139 23.46 7.08 12.17
N THR A 140 24.06 7.89 11.29
CA THR A 140 23.32 8.89 10.51
C THR A 140 22.30 8.21 9.60
N LYS A 141 21.03 8.27 10.00
CA LYS A 141 19.89 7.80 9.20
C LYS A 141 18.83 8.87 9.11
N LYS A 142 18.26 9.02 7.93
CA LYS A 142 17.12 9.91 7.71
C LYS A 142 15.88 9.33 8.41
N LEU A 143 15.17 10.18 9.16
CA LEU A 143 13.85 9.85 9.68
C LEU A 143 12.85 9.78 8.52
N VAL A 144 12.23 8.61 8.33
CA VAL A 144 11.27 8.36 7.24
C VAL A 144 9.89 8.18 7.84
N MET A 145 8.94 8.97 7.36
CA MET A 145 7.52 8.81 7.70
C MET A 145 6.97 7.56 7.03
N ASP A 146 6.19 6.79 7.78
CA ASP A 146 5.48 5.66 7.21
C ASP A 146 4.33 6.11 6.28
N CYS A 147 3.86 5.18 5.47
CA CYS A 147 2.72 5.36 4.57
C CYS A 147 1.58 4.50 5.10
N PRO A 148 0.52 5.10 5.70
CA PRO A 148 -0.56 4.35 6.34
C PRO A 148 -1.30 3.36 5.41
N THR A 149 -1.17 3.51 4.09
CA THR A 149 -1.77 2.60 3.11
C THR A 149 -0.86 1.43 2.71
N ARG A 150 0.42 1.44 3.10
CA ARG A 150 1.42 0.39 2.79
C ARG A 150 1.98 -0.24 4.08
N TRP A 151 1.58 -1.48 4.35
CA TRP A 151 1.99 -2.26 5.53
C TRP A 151 3.50 -2.35 5.77
N ASN A 152 4.30 -2.37 4.71
CA ASN A 152 5.74 -2.54 4.81
C ASN A 152 6.49 -1.24 5.17
N SER A 153 5.80 -0.11 5.29
CA SER A 153 6.43 1.19 5.54
C SER A 153 6.59 1.56 7.02
N THR A 154 5.74 1.01 7.90
CA THR A 154 5.82 1.24 9.35
C THR A 154 7.07 0.61 9.94
N TYR A 155 7.45 -0.60 9.51
CA TYR A 155 8.63 -1.30 10.03
C TYR A 155 9.95 -0.51 9.85
N PRO A 156 10.28 0.04 8.66
CA PRO A 156 11.44 0.91 8.51
C PRO A 156 11.42 2.15 9.42
N MET A 157 10.26 2.81 9.57
CA MET A 157 10.12 3.96 10.48
C MET A 157 10.47 3.58 11.91
N LEU A 158 9.87 2.49 12.42
CA LEU A 158 10.13 1.98 13.77
C LEU A 158 11.59 1.56 13.95
N THR A 159 12.17 0.89 12.96
CA THR A 159 13.57 0.44 13.00
C THR A 159 14.55 1.61 13.08
N VAL A 160 14.28 2.71 12.37
CA VAL A 160 15.10 3.92 12.45
C VAL A 160 14.86 4.64 13.77
N ALA A 161 13.60 4.79 14.20
CA ALA A 161 13.26 5.44 15.46
C ALA A 161 13.93 4.75 16.66
N LEU A 162 13.90 3.41 16.70
CA LEU A 162 14.53 2.64 17.77
C LEU A 162 16.06 2.84 17.82
N ARG A 163 16.72 2.92 16.65
CA ARG A 163 18.17 3.19 16.59
C ARG A 163 18.55 4.61 17.02
N LEU A 164 17.62 5.55 16.94
CA LEU A 164 17.82 6.95 17.28
C LEU A 164 17.11 7.33 18.59
N ARG A 165 16.70 6.34 19.40
CA ARG A 165 15.95 6.53 20.65
C ARG A 165 16.66 7.48 21.60
N GLU A 166 17.96 7.29 21.83
CA GLU A 166 18.76 8.16 22.69
C GLU A 166 18.84 9.60 22.17
N ALA A 167 18.89 9.78 20.84
CA ALA A 167 18.86 11.10 20.24
C ALA A 167 17.54 11.82 20.49
N PHE A 168 16.40 11.11 20.47
CA PHE A 168 15.11 11.74 20.79
C PHE A 168 15.06 12.23 22.25
N PHE A 169 15.59 11.46 23.20
CA PHE A 169 15.65 11.90 24.60
C PHE A 169 16.54 13.14 24.75
N SER A 170 17.77 13.11 24.23
CA SER A 170 18.66 14.27 24.34
C SER A 170 18.15 15.49 23.56
N TYR A 171 17.42 15.29 22.47
CA TYR A 171 16.78 16.37 21.73
C TYR A 171 15.62 17.00 22.52
N ASN A 172 14.84 16.20 23.24
CA ASN A 172 13.73 16.66 24.09
C ASN A 172 14.20 17.56 25.24
N GLU A 173 15.39 17.31 25.80
CA GLU A 173 15.99 18.19 26.82
C GLU A 173 16.38 19.57 26.28
N ARG A 174 16.58 19.70 24.97
CA ARG A 174 17.09 20.92 24.30
C ARG A 174 16.03 21.70 23.55
N GLU A 175 14.87 21.10 23.27
CA GLU A 175 13.79 21.69 22.47
C GLU A 175 12.47 21.59 23.22
N VAL A 176 12.11 22.65 23.95
CA VAL A 176 10.91 22.73 24.78
C VAL A 176 9.62 22.52 23.96
N ALA A 177 9.63 22.86 22.67
CA ALA A 177 8.47 22.65 21.80
C ALA A 177 8.26 21.19 21.39
N TYR A 178 9.23 20.30 21.63
CA TYR A 178 9.10 18.88 21.34
C TYR A 178 8.38 18.19 22.51
N VAL A 179 7.12 17.81 22.31
CA VAL A 179 6.27 17.18 23.35
C VAL A 179 5.95 15.71 23.05
N ALA A 180 6.37 15.22 21.88
CA ALA A 180 6.02 13.90 21.37
C ALA A 180 7.09 12.84 21.67
N CYS A 181 8.04 13.11 22.56
CA CYS A 181 9.14 12.19 22.89
C CYS A 181 8.62 10.87 23.46
N PRO A 182 8.88 9.71 22.80
CA PRO A 182 8.53 8.39 23.34
C PRO A 182 9.19 8.17 24.71
N THR A 183 8.55 7.46 25.64
CA THR A 183 9.17 7.10 26.93
C THR A 183 10.14 5.95 26.78
N GLU A 184 10.77 5.50 27.87
CA GLU A 184 11.62 4.31 27.83
C GLU A 184 10.87 2.99 27.64
N GLU A 185 9.61 2.95 28.05
CA GLU A 185 8.74 1.78 27.92
C GLU A 185 8.08 1.70 26.53
N GLU A 186 8.05 2.82 25.81
CA GLU A 186 7.55 2.96 24.43
C GLU A 186 8.65 2.78 23.38
#